data_AF-A0A7L1Z2E9-F1
#
_entry.id   AF-A0A7L1Z2E9-F1
#
_cell.length_a   1.000
_cell.length_b   1.000
_cell.length_c   1.000
_cell.angle_alpha   90.00
_cell.angle_beta   90.00
_cell.angle_gamma   90.00
#
_symmetry.space_group_name_H-M   'P 1'
#
loop_
_entity.id
_entity.type
_entity.pdbx_description
1 polymer ?
#
loop_
_entity_poly.entity_id
_entity_poly.type
_entity_poly.pdbx_seq_one_letter_code
_entity_poly.pdbx_strand_id
1 'polypeptide(L)'
;SHIRNAWDPSKSVAQNLAEMGLSEDPNKTLPIPKVPGVEVESNGQRPGKKIVRKPYVVNEMEYEASLPEKKSNTLSRDLIDYVRYMIQNHGENYKEMARDEKNYYQDTPKQIKRKINVYKNFYPEEYKDFIASLKTEKMDVQ
;
A
#
# COMPACT_ATOMS: atom_id res chain seq x y z
N SER A 1 -6.25 19.24 5.43
CA SER A 1 -6.35 20.71 5.53
C SER A 1 -7.80 21.18 5.53
N HIS A 2 -8.66 20.61 4.66
CA HIS A 2 -10.05 21.03 4.42
C HIS A 2 -10.92 21.20 5.67
N ILE A 3 -10.92 20.22 6.57
CA ILE A 3 -11.70 20.28 7.83
C ILE A 3 -11.27 21.48 8.69
N ARG A 4 -9.96 21.76 8.76
CA ARG A 4 -9.42 22.88 9.54
C ARG A 4 -9.82 24.23 8.95
N ASN A 5 -9.84 24.35 7.62
CA ASN A 5 -10.22 25.58 6.93
C ASN A 5 -11.72 25.88 7.08
N ALA A 6 -12.55 24.84 7.09
CA ALA A 6 -14.00 24.97 7.24
C ALA A 6 -14.45 25.06 8.71
N TRP A 7 -13.53 24.96 9.68
CA TRP A 7 -13.85 24.88 11.11
C TRP A 7 -14.32 26.21 11.68
N ASP A 8 -15.42 26.20 12.43
CA ASP A 8 -15.91 27.36 13.16
C ASP A 8 -15.68 27.18 14.68
N PRO A 9 -14.80 27.98 15.31
CA PRO A 9 -14.48 27.83 16.73
C PRO A 9 -15.66 28.19 17.65
N SER A 10 -16.69 28.88 17.15
CA SER A 10 -17.88 29.23 17.93
C SER A 10 -18.88 28.07 18.06
N LYS A 11 -18.71 27.01 17.26
CA LYS A 11 -19.62 25.85 17.21
C LYS A 11 -19.02 24.63 17.88
N SER A 12 -19.89 23.72 18.34
CA SER A 12 -19.47 22.43 18.86
C SER A 12 -18.82 21.56 17.77
N VAL A 13 -18.01 20.60 18.20
CA VAL A 13 -17.39 19.61 17.31
C VAL A 13 -18.45 18.86 16.49
N ALA A 14 -19.48 18.37 17.16
CA ALA A 14 -20.62 17.69 16.55
C ALA A 14 -21.28 18.50 15.44
N GLN A 15 -21.49 19.80 15.69
CA GLN A 15 -22.15 20.69 14.74
C GLN A 15 -21.23 21.00 13.55
N ASN A 16 -19.94 21.27 13.78
CA ASN A 16 -18.98 21.49 12.72
C ASN A 16 -18.89 20.28 11.78
N LEU A 17 -18.74 19.08 12.33
CA LEU A 17 -18.67 17.85 11.55
C LEU A 17 -19.97 17.61 10.77
N ALA A 18 -21.13 17.75 11.42
CA ALA A 18 -22.41 17.60 10.74
C ALA A 18 -22.63 18.61 9.61
N GLU A 19 -22.19 19.86 9.78
CA GLU A 19 -22.27 20.88 8.73
C GLU A 19 -21.37 20.56 7.52
N MET A 20 -20.24 19.89 7.76
CA MET A 20 -19.34 19.40 6.72
C MET A 20 -19.77 18.06 6.12
N GLY A 21 -20.83 17.42 6.61
CA GLY A 21 -21.27 16.09 6.16
C GLY A 21 -20.48 14.92 6.78
N LEU A 22 -19.75 15.17 7.86
CA LEU A 22 -18.97 14.18 8.60
C LEU A 22 -19.73 13.69 9.84
N SER A 23 -19.47 12.43 10.21
CA SER A 23 -19.98 11.85 11.45
C SER A 23 -19.07 12.20 12.63
N GLU A 24 -19.66 12.59 13.76
CA GLU A 24 -18.95 12.71 15.04
C GLU A 24 -18.63 11.32 15.64
N ASP A 25 -19.57 10.39 15.53
CA ASP A 25 -19.46 9.05 16.11
C ASP A 25 -19.91 8.00 15.07
N PRO A 26 -18.97 7.25 14.48
CA PRO A 26 -19.27 6.27 13.44
C PRO A 26 -20.20 5.16 13.96
N ASN A 27 -20.08 4.76 15.23
CA ASN A 27 -20.89 3.67 15.81
C ASN A 27 -22.35 4.09 15.98
N LYS A 28 -22.62 5.38 16.18
CA LYS A 28 -23.98 5.93 16.23
C LYS A 28 -24.56 6.12 14.84
N THR A 29 -23.75 6.55 13.86
CA THR A 29 -24.23 6.79 12.50
C THR A 29 -24.38 5.52 11.67
N LEU A 30 -23.54 4.51 11.91
CA LEU A 30 -23.52 3.22 11.23
C LEU A 30 -23.45 2.10 12.28
N PRO A 31 -24.58 1.77 12.93
CA PRO A 31 -24.60 0.74 13.96
C PRO A 31 -24.24 -0.63 13.36
N ILE A 32 -23.21 -1.28 13.92
CA ILE A 32 -22.79 -2.62 13.50
C ILE A 32 -23.72 -3.67 14.14
N PRO A 33 -24.34 -4.58 13.35
CA PRO A 33 -25.16 -5.65 13.91
C PRO A 33 -24.30 -6.62 14.72
N LYS A 34 -24.74 -6.95 15.94
CA LYS A 34 -24.06 -7.92 16.82
C LYS A 34 -24.18 -9.37 16.33
N VAL A 35 -25.13 -9.63 15.43
CA VAL A 35 -25.39 -10.95 14.85
C VAL A 35 -25.29 -10.83 13.33
N PRO A 36 -24.46 -11.64 12.65
CA PRO A 36 -24.38 -11.65 11.19
C PRO A 36 -25.74 -11.99 10.59
N GLY A 37 -26.25 -11.16 9.67
CA GLY A 37 -27.51 -11.39 8.97
C GLY A 37 -28.77 -10.81 9.65
N VAL A 38 -28.64 -10.12 10.78
CA VAL A 38 -29.75 -9.35 11.38
C VAL A 38 -29.60 -7.90 11.00
N GLU A 39 -30.54 -7.37 10.21
CA GLU A 39 -30.69 -5.92 10.04
C GLU A 39 -31.08 -5.33 11.41
N VAL A 40 -30.19 -4.55 12.01
CA VAL A 40 -30.55 -3.77 13.19
C VAL A 40 -31.41 -2.62 12.67
N GLU A 41 -32.73 -2.76 12.83
CA GLU A 41 -33.63 -1.62 12.70
C GLU A 41 -33.17 -0.56 13.71
N SER A 42 -32.58 0.52 13.17
CA SER A 42 -32.13 1.66 13.97
C SER A 42 -33.34 2.24 14.69
N ASN A 43 -33.43 1.94 15.98
CA ASN A 43 -34.55 2.30 16.82
C ASN A 43 -34.63 3.84 16.92
N GLY A 44 -35.47 4.44 16.07
CA GLY A 44 -36.12 5.72 16.39
C GLY A 44 -35.37 7.02 16.14
N GLN A 45 -34.37 7.09 15.25
CA GLN A 45 -33.98 8.35 14.62
C GLN A 45 -33.22 8.07 13.32
N ARG A 46 -33.93 8.05 12.18
CA ARG A 46 -33.30 8.57 10.97
C ARG A 46 -33.06 10.04 11.29
N PRO A 47 -31.82 10.53 11.51
CA PRO A 47 -31.64 11.96 11.62
C PRO A 47 -32.18 12.53 10.31
N GLY A 48 -33.30 13.27 10.38
CA GLY A 48 -33.92 13.86 9.20
C GLY A 48 -32.81 14.49 8.36
N LYS A 49 -32.76 14.20 7.06
CA LYS A 49 -31.64 14.51 6.14
C LYS A 49 -30.89 15.75 6.64
N LYS A 50 -29.78 15.56 7.37
CA LYS A 50 -29.03 16.70 7.92
C LYS A 50 -28.55 17.47 6.71
N ILE A 51 -29.12 18.65 6.49
CA ILE A 51 -28.76 19.48 5.34
C ILE A 51 -27.30 19.87 5.55
N VAL A 52 -26.42 19.29 4.74
CA VAL A 52 -24.99 19.57 4.75
C VAL A 52 -24.82 21.02 4.29
N ARG A 53 -24.29 21.88 5.17
CA ARG A 53 -24.13 23.32 4.88
C ARG A 53 -22.84 23.61 4.11
N LYS A 54 -21.82 22.77 4.28
CA LYS A 54 -20.48 22.92 3.71
C LYS A 54 -20.11 21.67 2.89
N PRO A 55 -20.85 21.35 1.81
CA PRO A 55 -20.62 20.13 1.03
C PRO A 55 -19.28 20.13 0.28
N TYR A 56 -18.70 21.30 0.04
CA TYR A 56 -17.40 21.44 -0.62
C TYR A 56 -16.28 20.67 0.11
N VAL A 57 -16.35 20.56 1.44
CA VAL A 57 -15.33 19.86 2.25
C VAL A 57 -15.25 18.38 1.89
N VAL A 58 -16.40 17.70 1.80
CA VAL A 58 -16.45 16.28 1.42
C VAL A 58 -16.01 16.12 -0.03
N ASN A 59 -16.53 16.95 -0.93
CA ASN A 59 -16.20 16.86 -2.35
C ASN A 59 -14.70 17.04 -2.63
N GLU A 60 -14.04 17.99 -1.95
CA GLU A 60 -12.60 18.21 -2.05
C GLU A 60 -11.80 17.03 -1.48
N MET A 61 -12.24 16.47 -0.35
CA MET A 61 -11.61 15.29 0.24
C MET A 61 -11.76 14.06 -0.66
N GLU A 62 -12.93 13.83 -1.25
CA GLU A 62 -13.17 12.75 -2.21
C GLU A 62 -12.32 12.93 -3.47
N TYR A 63 -12.23 14.17 -3.98
CA TYR A 63 -11.38 14.48 -5.12
C TYR A 63 -9.91 14.18 -4.83
N GLU A 64 -9.37 14.66 -3.70
CA GLU A 64 -7.99 14.37 -3.32
C GLU A 64 -7.74 12.87 -3.10
N ALA A 65 -8.69 12.16 -2.50
CA ALA A 65 -8.61 10.71 -2.31
C ALA A 65 -8.69 9.92 -3.63
N SER A 66 -9.33 10.49 -4.67
CA SER A 66 -9.39 9.89 -6.00
C SER A 66 -8.06 9.98 -6.76
N LEU A 67 -7.15 10.87 -6.34
CA LEU A 67 -5.85 11.03 -6.98
C LEU A 67 -4.95 9.83 -6.65
N PRO A 68 -4.16 9.33 -7.62
CA PRO A 68 -3.25 8.22 -7.38
C PRO A 68 -2.13 8.64 -6.42
N GLU A 69 -2.00 7.93 -5.30
CA GLU A 69 -0.91 8.15 -4.35
C GLU A 69 0.39 7.49 -4.82
N LYS A 70 1.51 8.20 -4.66
CA LYS A 70 2.85 7.64 -4.91
C LYS A 70 3.20 6.67 -3.77
N LYS A 71 3.18 5.36 -4.06
CA LYS A 71 3.69 4.36 -3.12
C LYS A 71 5.21 4.46 -3.03
N SER A 72 5.76 4.83 -1.88
CA SER A 72 7.19 4.79 -1.58
C SER A 72 7.65 3.37 -1.20
N ASN A 73 7.29 2.40 -2.02
CA ASN A 73 7.76 1.04 -1.77
C ASN A 73 9.24 0.96 -2.13
N THR A 74 10.05 0.41 -1.22
CA THR A 74 11.49 0.17 -1.42
C THR A 74 11.81 -1.25 -1.01
N LEU A 75 12.93 -1.78 -1.52
CA LEU A 75 13.41 -3.10 -1.13
C LEU A 75 14.50 -2.97 -0.06
N SER A 76 14.56 -3.94 0.86
CA SER A 76 15.66 -4.00 1.83
C SER A 76 16.99 -4.26 1.11
N ARG A 77 18.07 -3.63 1.61
CA ARG A 77 19.42 -3.82 1.07
C ARG A 77 19.84 -5.29 1.06
N ASP A 78 19.55 -5.99 2.16
CA ASP A 78 19.82 -7.43 2.31
C ASP A 78 19.17 -8.27 1.21
N LEU A 79 17.92 -7.95 0.83
CA LEU A 79 17.24 -8.66 -0.25
C LEU A 79 17.85 -8.35 -1.63
N ILE A 80 18.32 -7.12 -1.85
CA ILE A 80 19.02 -6.73 -3.07
C ILE A 80 20.35 -7.50 -3.18
N ASP A 81 21.15 -7.52 -2.11
CA ASP A 81 22.45 -8.20 -2.07
C ASP A 81 22.30 -9.71 -2.24
N TYR A 82 21.30 -10.31 -1.59
CA TYR A 82 20.93 -11.71 -1.77
C TYR A 82 20.59 -12.04 -3.23
N VAL A 83 19.72 -11.23 -3.86
CA VAL A 83 19.31 -11.43 -5.25
C VAL A 83 20.48 -11.25 -6.22
N ARG A 84 21.32 -10.23 -6.03
CA ARG A 84 22.51 -10.00 -6.86
C ARG A 84 23.47 -11.18 -6.80
N TYR A 85 23.76 -11.67 -5.60
CA TYR A 85 24.61 -12.86 -5.42
C TYR A 85 24.04 -14.09 -6.14
N MET A 86 22.74 -14.36 -5.96
CA MET A 86 22.09 -15.52 -6.59
C MET A 86 22.16 -15.45 -8.11
N ILE A 87 21.90 -14.28 -8.70
CA ILE A 87 21.95 -14.10 -10.16
C ILE A 87 23.40 -14.17 -10.68
N GLN A 88 24.37 -13.59 -9.96
CA GLN A 88 25.77 -13.59 -10.39
C GLN A 88 26.33 -15.02 -10.50
N ASN A 89 26.05 -15.87 -9.50
CA ASN A 89 26.62 -17.22 -9.45
C ASN A 89 25.80 -18.25 -10.25
N HIS A 90 24.46 -18.19 -10.16
CA HIS A 90 23.58 -19.24 -10.70
C HIS A 90 22.79 -18.80 -11.94
N GLY A 91 22.79 -17.51 -12.28
CA GLY A 91 22.07 -16.98 -13.43
C GLY A 91 20.55 -17.15 -13.31
N GLU A 92 19.96 -17.99 -14.16
CA GLU A 92 18.53 -18.33 -14.12
C GLU A 92 18.26 -19.73 -13.55
N ASN A 93 19.27 -20.41 -13.00
CA ASN A 93 19.11 -21.75 -12.46
C ASN A 93 18.60 -21.73 -11.00
N TYR A 94 17.29 -21.57 -10.84
CA TYR A 94 16.64 -21.51 -9.53
C TYR A 94 16.78 -22.79 -8.68
N LYS A 95 17.05 -23.94 -9.30
CA LYS A 95 17.27 -25.20 -8.57
C LYS A 95 18.62 -25.20 -7.85
N GLU A 96 19.64 -24.67 -8.51
CA GLU A 96 20.98 -24.53 -7.92
C GLU A 96 21.02 -23.39 -6.90
N MET A 97 20.32 -22.28 -7.14
CA MET A 97 20.14 -21.22 -6.13
C MET A 97 19.54 -21.74 -4.83
N ALA A 98 18.61 -22.70 -4.90
CA ALA A 98 18.00 -23.26 -3.70
C ALA A 98 18.95 -24.17 -2.91
N ARG A 99 19.96 -24.75 -3.57
CA ARG A 99 21.00 -25.61 -2.97
C ARG A 99 22.23 -24.83 -2.49
N ASP A 100 22.34 -23.56 -2.87
CA ASP A 100 23.45 -22.70 -2.51
C ASP A 100 23.51 -22.43 -0.99
N GLU A 101 24.72 -22.39 -0.44
CA GLU A 101 24.96 -22.17 0.99
C GLU A 101 24.48 -20.80 1.48
N LYS A 102 24.46 -19.80 0.60
CA LYS A 102 23.98 -18.44 0.87
C LYS A 102 22.45 -18.36 0.92
N ASN A 103 21.73 -19.43 0.55
CA ASN A 103 20.29 -19.54 0.76
C ASN A 103 19.97 -19.80 2.24
N TYR A 104 20.33 -18.84 3.11
CA TYR A 104 20.13 -18.92 4.55
C TYR A 104 18.66 -19.13 4.94
N TYR A 105 17.75 -18.56 4.15
CA TYR A 105 16.31 -18.66 4.37
C TYR A 105 15.70 -19.96 3.89
N GLN A 106 16.50 -20.86 3.31
CA GLN A 106 16.04 -22.15 2.76
C GLN A 106 14.88 -21.96 1.77
N ASP A 107 14.93 -20.89 0.98
CA ASP A 107 13.89 -20.59 0.02
C ASP A 107 13.81 -21.69 -1.03
N THR A 108 12.59 -22.07 -1.39
CA THR A 108 12.33 -22.93 -2.54
C THR A 108 12.66 -22.21 -3.85
N PRO A 109 12.94 -22.92 -4.96
CA PRO A 109 13.21 -22.30 -6.27
C PRO A 109 12.14 -21.28 -6.70
N LYS A 110 10.88 -21.54 -6.35
CA LYS A 110 9.75 -20.65 -6.67
C LYS A 110 9.77 -19.37 -5.83
N GLN A 111 10.17 -19.45 -4.56
CA GLN A 111 10.33 -18.29 -3.69
C GLN A 111 11.51 -17.42 -4.13
N ILE A 112 12.65 -18.03 -4.50
CA ILE A 112 13.81 -17.31 -5.04
C ILE A 112 13.44 -16.58 -6.33
N LYS A 113 12.75 -17.27 -7.26
CA LYS A 113 12.24 -16.63 -8.48
C LYS A 113 11.32 -15.44 -8.17
N ARG A 114 10.47 -15.56 -7.15
CA ARG A 114 9.59 -14.47 -6.73
C ARG A 114 10.40 -13.28 -6.19
N LYS A 115 11.42 -13.53 -5.36
CA LYS A 115 12.32 -12.48 -4.83
C LYS A 115 13.07 -11.75 -5.95
N ILE A 116 13.58 -12.48 -6.94
CA ILE A 116 14.23 -11.90 -8.13
C ILE A 116 13.24 -11.05 -8.93
N ASN A 117 12.01 -11.54 -9.15
CA ASN A 117 10.98 -10.78 -9.86
C ASN A 117 10.57 -9.50 -9.11
N VAL A 118 10.52 -9.54 -7.78
CA VAL A 118 10.29 -8.34 -6.96
C VAL A 118 11.41 -7.34 -7.24
N TYR A 119 12.68 -7.73 -7.13
CA TYR A 119 13.81 -6.85 -7.44
C TYR A 119 13.72 -6.24 -8.85
N LYS A 120 13.44 -7.06 -9.87
CA LYS A 120 13.28 -6.61 -11.26
C LYS A 120 12.15 -5.59 -11.44
N ASN A 121 11.04 -5.77 -10.74
CA ASN A 121 9.90 -4.86 -10.82
C ASN A 121 10.15 -3.53 -10.10
N PHE A 122 10.92 -3.56 -9.01
CA PHE A 122 11.27 -2.38 -8.23
C PHE A 122 12.36 -1.52 -8.89
N TYR A 123 13.39 -2.16 -9.44
CA TYR A 123 14.56 -1.49 -10.00
C TYR A 123 14.88 -2.04 -11.41
N PRO A 124 14.04 -1.75 -12.43
CA PRO A 124 14.22 -2.29 -13.76
C PRO A 124 15.49 -1.79 -14.45
N GLU A 125 15.88 -0.54 -14.24
CA GLU A 125 17.10 0.03 -14.83
C GLU A 125 18.36 -0.54 -14.15
N GLU A 126 18.42 -0.54 -12.81
CA GLU A 126 19.56 -1.17 -12.09
C GLU A 126 19.72 -2.65 -12.44
N TYR A 127 18.61 -3.37 -12.64
CA TYR A 127 18.65 -4.76 -13.08
C TYR A 127 19.26 -4.89 -14.49
N LYS A 128 18.89 -4.03 -15.44
CA LYS A 128 19.46 -4.05 -16.80
C LYS A 128 20.96 -3.79 -16.77
N ASP A 129 21.39 -2.78 -16.02
CA ASP A 129 22.81 -2.43 -15.89
C ASP A 129 23.62 -3.57 -15.27
N PHE A 130 23.08 -4.20 -14.22
CA PHE A 130 23.68 -5.36 -13.58
C PHE A 130 23.79 -6.58 -14.52
N ILE A 131 22.76 -6.87 -15.30
CA ILE A 131 22.83 -7.97 -16.29
C ILE A 131 23.82 -7.62 -17.42
N ALA A 132 23.94 -6.35 -17.79
CA ALA A 132 24.93 -5.91 -18.78
C ALA A 132 26.36 -6.10 -18.25
N SER A 133 26.65 -5.70 -16.99
CA SER A 133 27.97 -5.88 -16.40
C SER A 133 28.36 -7.37 -16.29
N LEU A 134 27.41 -8.24 -15.92
CA LEU A 134 27.64 -9.69 -15.86
C LEU A 134 27.96 -10.31 -17.23
N LYS A 135 27.43 -9.75 -18.32
CA LYS A 135 27.76 -10.22 -19.68
C LYS A 135 29.18 -9.82 -20.06
N THR A 136 29.60 -8.61 -19.73
CA THR A 136 30.96 -8.12 -19.98
C THR A 136 31.99 -8.95 -19.24
N GLU A 137 31.81 -9.21 -17.94
CA GLU A 137 32.74 -10.03 -17.14
C GLU A 137 32.91 -11.45 -17.71
N LYS A 138 31.84 -12.05 -18.25
CA LYS A 138 31.92 -13.40 -18.85
C LYS A 138 32.67 -13.41 -20.19
N MET A 139 32.74 -12.29 -20.91
CA MET A 139 33.50 -12.18 -22.16
C MET A 139 34.99 -11.96 -21.92
N ASP A 140 35.37 -11.25 -20.85
CA ASP A 140 36.77 -10.95 -20.53
C ASP A 140 37.53 -12.14 -19.90
N VAL A 141 36.82 -13.14 -19.40
CA VAL A 141 37.41 -14.34 -18.76
C VAL A 141 37.62 -15.48 -19.77
N GLN A 142 37.26 -15.30 -21.04
CA GLN A 142 37.23 -16.34 -22.06
C GLN A 142 38.37 -16.24 -23.09
#